data_AF-A0A0V1Q250-F1
#
_entry.id   AF-A0A0V1Q250-F1
#
_cell.length_a   1.000
_cell.length_b   1.000
_cell.length_c   1.000
_cell.angle_alpha   90.00
_cell.angle_beta   90.00
_cell.angle_gamma   90.00
#
_symmetry.space_group_name_H-M   'P 1'
#
loop_
_entity.id
_entity.type
_entity.pdbx_description
1 polymer ?
#
loop_
_entity_poly.entity_id
_entity_poly.type
_entity_poly.pdbx_seq_one_letter_code
_entity_poly.pdbx_strand_id
1 'polypeptide(L)'
;MHRSIARLVRLDIYVPRRQFYRNKSYYLSEKWLKEPFDIGYPESSSHIKEDSKLLRQKLFPTKTLTEYDYFKQDSNREFRIEEWNQLDTDQMFKYQEMVDDAKPQYVHPKPQYVTGFELFKIELQFNRNEKKYWAMLDGNDREAYNDSEIVRHLYNERIRIWMGYEIVEYLKRNLPKYMFNPYPLLGLYPWEIIKDKLYFKRDVYDFEKDYYDTLIKETFGRNSQRKALQIYYTDILHDTETDNLYYAKVEKMFNSLPPYKKQYYVEKERKRQEHAKKTRLRSYKQKTPYLKFLIQFSKTYNPTYEELNAFDANVSDNNIRKLAISKAAGREWKNLTEEQKKQYESDGTLSSNTRLYKEMILDWKVEMVMDYIYEVGGVSGLQSSHNWRKDMHEKTSGYRYLKKMYVDKLVYLQNGNVVVSKD
;
A
#
# COMPACT_ATOMS: atom_id res chain seq x y z
N MET A 1 2.23 14.51 -70.92
CA MET A 1 2.03 13.65 -69.75
C MET A 1 1.51 14.50 -68.59
N HIS A 2 0.19 14.67 -68.50
CA HIS A 2 -0.48 15.44 -67.46
C HIS A 2 -0.79 14.52 -66.27
N ARG A 3 -0.22 14.84 -65.10
CA ARG A 3 -0.63 14.21 -63.84
C ARG A 3 -1.92 14.87 -63.35
N SER A 4 -3.00 14.10 -63.35
CA SER A 4 -4.29 14.47 -62.77
C SER A 4 -4.17 14.59 -61.25
N ILE A 5 -4.31 15.80 -60.73
CA ILE A 5 -4.53 16.04 -59.30
C ILE A 5 -6.01 15.75 -59.04
N ALA A 6 -6.29 14.63 -58.37
CA ALA A 6 -7.63 14.32 -57.89
C ALA A 6 -8.03 15.39 -56.85
N ARG A 7 -8.99 16.25 -57.22
CA ARG A 7 -9.71 17.13 -56.29
C ARG A 7 -10.54 16.24 -55.36
N LEU A 8 -10.10 16.13 -54.10
CA LEU A 8 -10.93 15.61 -53.02
C LEU A 8 -12.13 16.55 -52.82
N VAL A 9 -13.30 16.05 -53.23
CA VAL A 9 -14.60 16.60 -52.90
C VAL A 9 -14.71 16.67 -51.38
N ARG A 10 -14.84 17.89 -50.83
CA ARG A 10 -15.17 18.10 -49.42
C ARG A 10 -16.59 17.59 -49.20
N LEU A 11 -16.69 16.38 -48.66
CA LEU A 11 -17.87 15.98 -47.92
C LEU A 11 -17.82 16.78 -46.61
N ASP A 12 -18.78 17.68 -46.42
CA ASP A 12 -19.07 18.34 -45.15
C ASP A 12 -19.52 17.28 -44.13
N ILE A 13 -18.54 16.52 -43.63
CA ILE A 13 -18.70 15.74 -42.41
C ILE A 13 -18.44 16.74 -41.30
N TYR A 14 -19.50 17.16 -40.63
CA TYR A 14 -19.45 17.84 -39.36
C TYR A 14 -18.73 16.92 -38.37
N VAL A 15 -17.39 17.01 -38.32
CA VAL A 15 -16.59 16.36 -37.28
C VAL A 15 -16.96 17.09 -36.00
N PRO A 16 -17.66 16.46 -35.04
CA PRO A 16 -17.96 17.12 -33.79
C PRO A 16 -16.61 17.48 -33.19
N ARG A 17 -16.36 18.78 -32.95
CA ARG A 17 -15.23 19.22 -32.14
C ARG A 17 -15.21 18.31 -30.93
N ARG A 18 -14.15 17.49 -30.79
CA ARG A 18 -13.91 16.68 -29.59
C ARG A 18 -14.00 17.65 -28.41
N GLN A 19 -15.17 17.75 -27.81
CA GLN A 19 -15.33 18.25 -26.48
C GLN A 19 -14.61 17.23 -25.64
N PHE A 20 -13.34 17.52 -25.36
CA PHE A 20 -12.65 16.88 -24.25
C PHE A 20 -13.44 17.30 -23.01
N TYR A 21 -14.52 16.57 -22.72
CA TYR A 21 -15.00 16.38 -21.37
C TYR A 21 -13.84 15.72 -20.64
N ARG A 22 -12.89 16.55 -20.17
CA ARG A 22 -12.05 16.19 -19.05
C ARG A 22 -12.99 16.07 -17.87
N ASN A 23 -13.69 14.95 -17.79
CA ASN A 23 -14.41 14.50 -16.63
C ASN A 23 -13.31 14.20 -15.59
N LYS A 24 -12.87 15.24 -14.87
CA LYS A 24 -11.77 15.19 -13.89
C LYS A 24 -12.11 14.29 -12.68
N SER A 25 -13.27 13.64 -12.68
CA SER A 25 -13.84 12.78 -11.65
C SER A 25 -13.53 11.28 -11.79
N TYR A 26 -13.10 10.79 -12.96
CA TYR A 26 -12.92 9.34 -13.21
C TYR A 26 -11.88 8.59 -12.35
N TYR A 27 -11.17 9.27 -11.46
CA TYR A 27 -10.12 8.67 -10.62
C TYR A 27 -10.56 8.37 -9.19
N LEU A 28 -11.83 8.60 -8.87
CA LEU A 28 -12.43 8.19 -7.62
C LEU A 28 -13.11 6.84 -7.87
N SER A 29 -12.81 5.84 -7.04
CA SER A 29 -13.65 4.66 -7.03
C SER A 29 -15.02 5.12 -6.53
N GLU A 30 -15.96 5.38 -7.43
CA GLU A 30 -17.37 5.78 -7.24
C GLU A 30 -18.17 4.84 -6.31
N LYS A 31 -17.53 3.86 -5.65
CA LYS A 31 -18.17 2.68 -5.05
C LYS A 31 -17.89 2.45 -3.55
N TRP A 32 -17.34 3.41 -2.80
CA TRP A 32 -17.04 3.20 -1.37
C TRP A 32 -17.79 4.18 -0.47
N LEU A 33 -18.54 3.65 0.50
CA LEU A 33 -19.33 4.39 1.50
C LEU A 33 -18.44 5.07 2.57
N LYS A 34 -18.94 6.18 3.13
CA LYS A 34 -18.25 7.09 4.06
C LYS A 34 -18.33 6.67 5.53
N GLU A 35 -17.21 6.87 6.24
CA GLU A 35 -16.98 7.27 7.64
C GLU A 35 -17.87 6.80 8.81
N PRO A 36 -17.33 6.65 10.04
CA PRO A 36 -15.90 6.68 10.40
C PRO A 36 -15.22 5.34 10.10
N PHE A 37 -13.90 5.36 9.96
CA PHE A 37 -13.19 4.20 9.40
C PHE A 37 -13.08 3.05 10.40
N ASP A 38 -13.71 1.92 10.08
CA ASP A 38 -13.34 0.63 10.65
C ASP A 38 -12.06 0.15 9.96
N ILE A 39 -10.91 0.65 10.39
CA ILE A 39 -9.60 0.37 9.79
C ILE A 39 -9.11 -1.06 10.07
N GLY A 40 -10.00 -1.98 10.44
CA GLY A 40 -9.61 -3.30 10.95
C GLY A 40 -8.77 -3.22 12.23
N TYR A 41 -8.93 -2.15 13.01
CA TYR A 41 -8.26 -1.95 14.30
C TYR A 41 -9.20 -2.32 15.45
N PRO A 42 -8.71 -2.74 16.64
CA PRO A 42 -9.17 -3.93 17.38
C PRO A 42 -10.56 -3.83 18.03
N GLU A 43 -11.20 -2.69 17.95
CA GLU A 43 -12.61 -2.51 18.31
C GLU A 43 -13.48 -2.51 17.06
N SER A 44 -13.51 -3.65 16.38
CA SER A 44 -14.56 -3.91 15.41
C SER A 44 -15.91 -3.95 16.12
N SER A 45 -16.97 -3.47 15.47
CA SER A 45 -18.33 -3.65 15.94
C SER A 45 -18.62 -5.14 16.23
N SER A 46 -19.55 -5.43 17.14
CA SER A 46 -19.91 -6.82 17.51
C SER A 46 -20.20 -7.69 16.29
N HIS A 47 -20.88 -7.12 15.28
CA HIS A 47 -21.18 -7.76 14.02
C HIS A 47 -19.93 -8.14 13.22
N ILE A 48 -18.97 -7.23 13.04
CA ILE A 48 -17.72 -7.52 12.31
C ILE A 48 -16.89 -8.59 13.04
N LYS A 49 -16.90 -8.61 14.37
CA LYS A 49 -16.22 -9.66 15.16
C LYS A 49 -16.84 -11.02 14.93
N GLU A 50 -18.17 -11.10 14.88
CA GLU A 50 -18.91 -12.33 14.62
C GLU A 50 -18.68 -12.82 13.18
N ASP A 51 -18.78 -11.93 12.20
CA ASP A 51 -18.52 -12.24 10.80
C ASP A 51 -17.07 -12.72 10.58
N SER A 52 -16.08 -12.05 11.20
CA SER A 52 -14.68 -12.48 11.13
C SER A 52 -14.49 -13.86 11.77
N LYS A 53 -15.16 -14.13 12.90
CA LYS A 53 -15.11 -15.44 13.56
C LYS A 53 -15.70 -16.54 12.67
N LEU A 54 -16.89 -16.32 12.12
CA LEU A 54 -17.56 -17.28 11.23
C LEU A 54 -16.72 -17.54 9.98
N LEU A 55 -16.18 -16.49 9.37
CA LEU A 55 -15.34 -16.60 8.18
C LEU A 55 -14.03 -17.34 8.47
N ARG A 56 -13.40 -17.07 9.61
CA ARG A 56 -12.20 -17.80 10.06
C ARG A 56 -12.50 -19.26 10.35
N GLN A 57 -13.63 -19.58 10.97
CA GLN A 57 -14.04 -20.97 11.21
C GLN A 57 -14.29 -21.71 9.89
N LYS A 58 -14.89 -21.04 8.91
CA LYS A 58 -15.13 -21.60 7.58
C LYS A 58 -13.83 -21.87 6.81
N LEU A 59 -12.93 -20.89 6.78
CA LEU A 59 -11.70 -20.96 5.98
C LEU A 59 -10.57 -21.73 6.67
N PHE A 60 -10.53 -21.73 8.00
CA PHE A 60 -9.46 -22.35 8.78
C PHE A 60 -10.08 -23.21 9.90
N PRO A 61 -10.83 -24.26 9.56
CA PRO A 61 -11.45 -25.12 10.54
C PRO A 61 -10.40 -25.80 11.42
N THR A 62 -10.63 -25.84 12.73
CA THR A 62 -9.75 -26.53 13.69
C THR A 62 -9.78 -28.05 13.51
N LYS A 63 -10.90 -28.58 13.02
CA LYS A 63 -11.08 -29.97 12.61
C LYS A 63 -11.67 -29.99 11.20
N THR A 64 -10.97 -30.59 10.25
CA THR A 64 -11.55 -30.96 8.96
C THR A 64 -12.41 -32.20 9.14
N LEU A 65 -13.65 -32.15 8.65
CA LEU A 65 -14.54 -33.30 8.66
C LEU A 65 -14.00 -34.36 7.71
N THR A 66 -13.98 -35.61 8.17
CA THR A 66 -13.64 -36.78 7.34
C THR A 66 -14.88 -37.26 6.57
N GLU A 67 -14.68 -38.19 5.64
CA GLU A 67 -15.75 -38.86 4.90
C GLU A 67 -16.72 -39.52 5.90
N TYR A 68 -16.18 -40.10 6.97
CA TYR A 68 -16.95 -40.68 8.08
C TYR A 68 -17.76 -39.62 8.86
N ASP A 69 -17.19 -38.44 9.11
CA ASP A 69 -17.90 -37.36 9.79
C ASP A 69 -19.11 -36.89 8.95
N TYR A 70 -18.99 -36.81 7.61
CA TYR A 70 -20.11 -36.49 6.71
C TYR A 70 -21.15 -37.58 6.65
N PHE A 71 -20.73 -38.85 6.56
CA PHE A 71 -21.64 -39.99 6.65
C PHE A 71 -22.49 -39.94 7.90
N LYS A 72 -21.89 -39.66 9.07
CA LYS A 72 -22.59 -39.54 10.34
C LYS A 72 -23.59 -38.37 10.36
N GLN A 73 -23.31 -37.27 9.66
CA GLN A 73 -24.20 -36.11 9.58
C GLN A 73 -25.39 -36.34 8.66
N ASP A 74 -25.17 -36.97 7.50
CA ASP A 74 -26.21 -37.20 6.47
C ASP A 74 -27.31 -38.15 6.97
N SER A 75 -26.96 -39.00 7.94
CA SER A 75 -27.74 -40.17 8.28
C SER A 75 -28.67 -39.98 9.51
N ASN A 76 -28.64 -38.80 10.15
CA ASN A 76 -29.68 -38.24 11.04
C ASN A 76 -30.19 -39.13 12.21
N ARG A 77 -29.46 -40.19 12.62
CA ARG A 77 -29.82 -41.12 13.71
C ARG A 77 -28.58 -41.59 14.51
N GLU A 78 -28.76 -42.38 15.56
CA GLU A 78 -27.65 -43.01 16.30
C GLU A 78 -27.01 -44.12 15.46
N PHE A 79 -25.73 -43.94 15.10
CA PHE A 79 -25.01 -44.79 14.14
C PHE A 79 -24.16 -45.90 14.75
N ARG A 80 -24.07 -46.98 13.98
CA ARG A 80 -23.26 -48.19 14.18
C ARG A 80 -22.13 -48.24 13.15
N ILE A 81 -20.89 -48.47 13.59
CA ILE A 81 -19.68 -48.43 12.73
C ILE A 81 -19.69 -49.51 11.63
N GLU A 82 -20.51 -50.53 11.81
CA GLU A 82 -20.75 -51.62 10.86
C GLU A 82 -21.37 -51.14 9.55
N GLU A 83 -22.18 -50.07 9.57
CA GLU A 83 -22.83 -49.53 8.36
C GLU A 83 -21.85 -48.75 7.48
N TRP A 84 -20.89 -48.05 8.10
CA TRP A 84 -19.79 -47.39 7.37
C TRP A 84 -18.93 -48.41 6.63
N ASN A 85 -18.62 -49.54 7.27
CA ASN A 85 -17.78 -50.59 6.68
C ASN A 85 -18.49 -51.37 5.56
N GLN A 86 -19.79 -51.16 5.35
CA GLN A 86 -20.59 -51.80 4.30
C GLN A 86 -20.84 -50.89 3.09
N LEU A 87 -20.34 -49.65 3.11
CA LEU A 87 -20.50 -48.74 1.97
C LEU A 87 -19.79 -49.27 0.73
N ASP A 88 -20.46 -49.22 -0.40
CA ASP A 88 -19.85 -49.50 -1.70
C ASP A 88 -18.95 -48.34 -2.17
N THR A 89 -18.25 -48.55 -3.29
CA THR A 89 -17.31 -47.56 -3.83
C THR A 89 -17.99 -46.25 -4.23
N ASP A 90 -19.21 -46.30 -4.75
CA ASP A 90 -19.95 -45.11 -5.20
C ASP A 90 -20.44 -44.29 -4.00
N GLN A 91 -20.88 -44.96 -2.94
CA GLN A 91 -21.27 -44.33 -1.68
C GLN A 91 -20.07 -43.71 -0.96
N MET A 92 -18.93 -44.41 -0.94
CA MET A 92 -17.67 -43.84 -0.43
C MET A 92 -17.25 -42.62 -1.24
N PHE A 93 -17.39 -42.66 -2.57
CA PHE A 93 -17.07 -41.53 -3.45
C PHE A 93 -17.94 -40.31 -3.16
N LYS A 94 -19.24 -40.48 -2.90
CA LYS A 94 -20.13 -39.39 -2.48
C LYS A 94 -19.57 -38.64 -1.25
N TYR A 95 -19.13 -39.35 -0.21
CA TYR A 95 -18.60 -38.70 0.99
C TYR A 95 -17.21 -38.09 0.76
N GLN A 96 -16.39 -38.68 -0.12
CA GLN A 96 -15.13 -38.07 -0.57
C GLN A 96 -15.38 -36.74 -1.29
N GLU A 97 -16.36 -36.69 -2.19
CA GLU A 97 -16.76 -35.48 -2.90
C GLU A 97 -17.23 -34.39 -1.92
N MET A 98 -18.02 -34.77 -0.91
CA MET A 98 -18.43 -33.84 0.16
C MET A 98 -17.24 -33.30 0.97
N VAL A 99 -16.22 -34.13 1.25
CA VAL A 99 -14.98 -33.69 1.90
C VAL A 99 -14.22 -32.71 1.00
N ASP A 100 -14.08 -33.02 -0.28
CA ASP A 100 -13.32 -32.22 -1.23
C ASP A 100 -14.01 -30.87 -1.52
N ASP A 101 -15.34 -30.85 -1.64
CA ASP A 101 -16.15 -29.64 -1.81
C ASP A 101 -16.11 -28.74 -0.57
N ALA A 102 -16.07 -29.34 0.62
CA ALA A 102 -16.01 -28.58 1.87
C ALA A 102 -14.59 -28.15 2.26
N LYS A 103 -13.56 -28.72 1.62
CA LYS A 103 -12.17 -28.41 1.92
C LYS A 103 -11.86 -26.98 1.50
N PRO A 104 -11.34 -26.13 2.41
CA PRO A 104 -10.95 -24.78 2.03
C PRO A 104 -9.86 -24.80 0.96
N GLN A 105 -10.09 -24.12 -0.14
CA GLN A 105 -9.10 -23.93 -1.20
C GLN A 105 -8.30 -22.65 -0.93
N TYR A 106 -7.01 -22.80 -0.69
CA TYR A 106 -6.10 -21.67 -0.47
C TYR A 106 -5.39 -21.27 -1.76
N VAL A 107 -5.10 -19.98 -1.88
CA VAL A 107 -4.40 -19.38 -3.03
C VAL A 107 -2.90 -19.40 -2.82
N HIS A 108 -2.46 -19.09 -1.60
CA HIS A 108 -1.06 -19.00 -1.24
C HIS A 108 -0.64 -20.24 -0.43
N PRO A 109 0.61 -20.68 -0.58
CA PRO A 109 1.14 -21.78 0.22
C PRO A 109 1.14 -21.39 1.70
N LYS A 110 0.68 -22.32 2.55
CA LYS A 110 0.70 -22.14 4.00
C LYS A 110 2.15 -22.00 4.49
N PRO A 111 2.46 -21.01 5.34
CA PRO A 111 3.78 -20.88 5.97
C PRO A 111 4.20 -22.15 6.70
N GLN A 112 5.47 -22.51 6.58
CA GLN A 112 6.08 -23.64 7.28
C GLN A 112 6.85 -23.15 8.51
N TYR A 113 6.85 -23.99 9.56
CA TYR A 113 7.71 -23.76 10.71
C TYR A 113 9.15 -24.13 10.32
N VAL A 114 10.03 -23.14 10.26
CA VAL A 114 11.43 -23.30 9.84
C VAL A 114 12.36 -22.51 10.76
N THR A 115 13.57 -23.02 10.94
CA THR A 115 14.65 -22.44 11.77
C THR A 115 15.95 -22.32 10.96
N GLY A 116 16.95 -21.67 11.54
CA GLY A 116 18.32 -21.63 11.03
C GLY A 116 18.41 -21.07 9.62
N PHE A 117 19.13 -21.81 8.75
CA PHE A 117 19.40 -21.38 7.38
C PHE A 117 18.12 -21.23 6.53
N GLU A 118 17.10 -22.07 6.74
CA GLU A 118 15.84 -21.98 5.97
C GLU A 118 15.04 -20.74 6.36
N LEU A 119 15.04 -20.36 7.65
CA LEU A 119 14.43 -19.11 8.08
C LEU A 119 15.18 -17.91 7.48
N PHE A 120 16.51 -17.92 7.56
CA PHE A 120 17.36 -16.90 6.94
C PHE A 120 17.07 -16.74 5.44
N LYS A 121 16.94 -17.85 4.71
CA LYS A 121 16.62 -17.84 3.28
C LYS A 121 15.29 -17.14 2.98
N ILE A 122 14.26 -17.40 3.78
CA ILE A 122 12.96 -16.73 3.64
C ILE A 122 13.11 -15.21 3.84
N GLU A 123 13.88 -14.78 4.84
CA GLU A 123 14.07 -13.35 5.16
C GLU A 123 14.99 -12.61 4.18
N LEU A 124 15.98 -13.31 3.61
CA LEU A 124 17.03 -12.71 2.81
C LEU A 124 16.53 -12.12 1.49
N GLN A 125 15.53 -12.76 0.87
CA GLN A 125 14.92 -12.34 -0.40
C GLN A 125 15.90 -12.11 -1.58
N PHE A 126 17.19 -12.48 -1.44
CA PHE A 126 18.17 -12.50 -2.52
C PHE A 126 18.23 -13.91 -3.11
N ASN A 127 17.89 -14.07 -4.39
CA ASN A 127 17.85 -15.40 -5.03
C ASN A 127 19.23 -16.00 -5.36
N ARG A 128 20.34 -15.33 -5.01
CA ARG A 128 21.71 -15.78 -5.37
C ARG A 128 22.62 -15.65 -4.15
N ASN A 129 23.44 -16.68 -3.93
CA ASN A 129 24.51 -16.72 -2.91
C ASN A 129 24.08 -16.79 -1.43
N GLU A 130 22.86 -17.27 -1.12
CA GLU A 130 22.35 -17.42 0.25
C GLU A 130 23.34 -18.15 1.19
N LYS A 131 23.92 -19.29 0.75
CA LYS A 131 24.91 -20.03 1.53
C LYS A 131 26.16 -19.21 1.87
N LYS A 132 26.63 -18.38 0.92
CA LYS A 132 27.79 -17.49 1.12
C LYS A 132 27.46 -16.43 2.18
N TYR A 133 26.27 -15.82 2.09
CA TYR A 133 25.86 -14.79 3.03
C TYR A 133 25.60 -15.34 4.43
N TRP A 134 25.04 -16.56 4.53
CA TRP A 134 24.90 -17.26 5.80
C TRP A 134 26.25 -17.50 6.48
N ALA A 135 27.27 -17.91 5.71
CA ALA A 135 28.62 -18.11 6.24
C ALA A 135 29.31 -16.81 6.67
N MET A 136 28.87 -15.66 6.16
CA MET A 136 29.40 -14.33 6.52
C MET A 136 28.75 -13.75 7.79
N LEU A 137 27.64 -14.32 8.27
CA LEU A 137 27.04 -13.89 9.53
C LEU A 137 27.94 -14.27 10.72
N ASP A 138 27.95 -13.41 11.73
CA ASP A 138 28.59 -13.74 13.00
C ASP A 138 27.88 -14.92 13.70
N GLY A 139 28.49 -15.47 14.75
CA GLY A 139 27.94 -16.60 15.49
C GLY A 139 26.59 -16.26 16.13
N ASN A 140 26.52 -15.11 16.79
CA ASN A 140 25.34 -14.63 17.52
C ASN A 140 24.14 -14.42 16.57
N ASP A 141 24.35 -13.82 15.40
CA ASP A 141 23.29 -13.58 14.43
C ASP A 141 22.80 -14.87 13.81
N ARG A 142 23.66 -15.89 13.64
CA ARG A 142 23.25 -17.24 13.21
C ARG A 142 22.48 -17.99 14.28
N GLU A 143 22.92 -17.92 15.53
CA GLU A 143 22.28 -18.58 16.67
C GLU A 143 20.86 -18.06 16.90
N ALA A 144 20.62 -16.76 16.71
CA ALA A 144 19.29 -16.17 16.81
C ALA A 144 18.26 -16.78 15.84
N TYR A 145 18.66 -17.33 14.68
CA TYR A 145 17.73 -18.05 13.80
C TYR A 145 17.28 -19.42 14.35
N ASN A 146 17.89 -19.89 15.44
CA ASN A 146 17.52 -21.11 16.14
C ASN A 146 16.83 -20.82 17.50
N ASP A 147 16.63 -19.55 17.85
CA ASP A 147 15.93 -19.17 19.08
C ASP A 147 14.46 -19.61 19.00
N SER A 148 14.09 -20.57 19.85
CA SER A 148 12.76 -21.18 19.82
C SER A 148 11.63 -20.19 20.11
N GLU A 149 11.88 -19.16 20.92
CA GLU A 149 10.86 -18.18 21.28
C GLU A 149 10.60 -17.22 20.12
N ILE A 150 11.68 -16.65 19.57
CA ILE A 150 11.61 -15.73 18.42
C ILE A 150 11.04 -16.45 17.21
N VAL A 151 11.53 -17.65 16.88
CA VAL A 151 11.08 -18.40 15.70
C VAL A 151 9.59 -18.74 15.81
N ARG A 152 9.13 -19.18 16.99
CA ARG A 152 7.72 -19.47 17.22
C ARG A 152 6.85 -18.23 17.07
N HIS A 153 7.30 -17.09 17.60
CA HIS A 153 6.59 -15.83 17.44
C HIS A 153 6.47 -15.42 15.96
N LEU A 154 7.58 -15.39 15.22
CA LEU A 154 7.60 -15.03 13.80
C LEU A 154 6.81 -16.02 12.93
N TYR A 155 6.79 -17.31 13.28
CA TYR A 155 5.93 -18.29 12.61
C TYR A 155 4.45 -18.00 12.85
N ASN A 156 4.03 -17.72 14.09
CA ASN A 156 2.64 -17.39 14.40
C ASN A 156 2.18 -16.12 13.66
N GLU A 157 3.04 -15.11 13.59
CA GLU A 157 2.74 -13.89 12.82
C GLU A 157 2.64 -14.16 11.31
N ARG A 158 3.52 -15.00 10.74
CA ARG A 158 3.41 -15.43 9.34
C ARG A 158 2.09 -16.16 9.07
N ILE A 159 1.65 -17.03 9.98
CA ILE A 159 0.35 -17.70 9.88
C ILE A 159 -0.80 -16.69 9.95
N ARG A 160 -0.78 -15.75 10.89
CA ARG A 160 -1.79 -14.68 10.99
C ARG A 160 -1.90 -13.89 9.69
N ILE A 161 -0.75 -13.47 9.14
CA ILE A 161 -0.70 -12.67 7.92
C ILE A 161 -1.20 -13.47 6.72
N TRP A 162 -0.76 -14.74 6.59
CA TRP A 162 -1.24 -15.65 5.55
C TRP A 162 -2.76 -15.84 5.61
N MET A 163 -3.31 -16.12 6.79
CA MET A 163 -4.77 -16.24 6.98
C MET A 163 -5.50 -14.97 6.53
N GLY A 164 -4.96 -13.79 6.88
CA GLY A 164 -5.52 -12.52 6.44
C GLY A 164 -5.59 -12.40 4.91
N TYR A 165 -4.55 -12.81 4.20
CA TYR A 165 -4.55 -12.78 2.73
C TYR A 165 -5.44 -13.84 2.09
N GLU A 166 -5.57 -15.03 2.68
CA GLU A 166 -6.51 -16.05 2.21
C GLU A 166 -7.96 -15.59 2.36
N ILE A 167 -8.29 -14.88 3.45
CA ILE A 167 -9.60 -14.26 3.62
C ILE A 167 -9.89 -13.27 2.47
N VAL A 168 -8.92 -12.41 2.12
CA VAL A 168 -9.08 -11.46 1.00
C VAL A 168 -9.42 -12.21 -0.30
N GLU A 169 -8.64 -13.24 -0.63
CA GLU A 169 -8.83 -13.98 -1.87
C GLU A 169 -10.15 -14.74 -1.90
N TYR A 170 -10.57 -15.29 -0.76
CA TYR A 170 -11.88 -15.91 -0.62
C TYR A 170 -13.02 -14.91 -0.89
N LEU A 171 -12.95 -13.73 -0.26
CA LEU A 171 -13.98 -12.69 -0.42
C LEU A 171 -14.05 -12.18 -1.86
N LYS A 172 -12.90 -12.02 -2.54
CA LYS A 172 -12.86 -11.64 -3.96
C LYS A 172 -13.55 -12.62 -4.90
N ARG A 173 -13.49 -13.92 -4.58
CA ARG A 173 -14.08 -15.00 -5.38
C ARG A 173 -15.58 -15.15 -5.14
N ASN A 174 -16.02 -14.93 -3.90
CA ASN A 174 -17.34 -15.35 -3.43
C ASN A 174 -18.32 -14.21 -3.12
N LEU A 175 -17.85 -12.96 -2.97
CA LEU A 175 -18.75 -11.81 -2.80
C LEU A 175 -19.01 -11.12 -4.15
N PRO A 176 -20.18 -10.46 -4.33
CA PRO A 176 -20.47 -9.66 -5.51
C PRO A 176 -19.31 -8.71 -5.81
N LYS A 177 -18.95 -8.61 -7.10
CA LYS A 177 -17.63 -8.15 -7.58
C LYS A 177 -17.20 -6.73 -7.18
N TYR A 178 -18.02 -5.95 -6.47
CA TYR A 178 -17.68 -4.62 -6.02
C TYR A 178 -18.52 -4.28 -4.78
N MET A 179 -17.89 -3.80 -3.70
CA MET A 179 -18.41 -2.90 -2.62
C MET A 179 -18.01 -3.27 -1.18
N PHE A 180 -17.42 -4.44 -0.90
CA PHE A 180 -17.00 -4.78 0.46
C PHE A 180 -15.52 -4.47 0.70
N ASN A 181 -15.21 -3.69 1.74
CA ASN A 181 -13.85 -3.47 2.20
C ASN A 181 -13.45 -4.74 2.97
N PRO A 182 -12.56 -5.61 2.45
CA PRO A 182 -12.27 -6.88 3.11
C PRO A 182 -11.44 -6.69 4.38
N TYR A 183 -10.77 -5.53 4.52
CA TYR A 183 -9.75 -5.26 5.52
C TYR A 183 -10.18 -5.38 6.99
N PRO A 184 -11.43 -5.07 7.40
CA PRO A 184 -11.92 -5.30 8.76
C PRO A 184 -11.94 -6.79 9.16
N LEU A 185 -12.06 -7.72 8.21
CA LEU A 185 -12.19 -9.16 8.50
C LEU A 185 -10.84 -9.89 8.54
N LEU A 186 -9.75 -9.26 8.08
CA LEU A 186 -8.48 -9.94 7.80
C LEU A 186 -7.64 -10.20 9.05
N GLY A 187 -7.84 -9.38 10.08
CA GLY A 187 -6.92 -9.32 11.23
C GLY A 187 -5.50 -8.88 10.85
N LEU A 188 -5.36 -8.11 9.76
CA LEU A 188 -4.13 -7.40 9.38
C LEU A 188 -4.18 -5.97 9.91
N TYR A 189 -3.03 -5.45 10.32
CA TYR A 189 -2.93 -4.06 10.74
C TYR A 189 -2.86 -3.12 9.51
N PRO A 190 -3.38 -1.89 9.60
CA PRO A 190 -3.32 -0.90 8.53
C PRO A 190 -1.92 -0.69 7.95
N TRP A 191 -0.88 -0.60 8.79
CA TRP A 191 0.49 -0.38 8.31
C TRP A 191 1.00 -1.57 7.49
N GLU A 192 0.56 -2.79 7.78
CA GLU A 192 0.93 -4.00 7.03
C GLU A 192 0.40 -3.91 5.60
N ILE A 193 -0.90 -3.62 5.49
CA ILE A 193 -1.61 -3.47 4.22
C ILE A 193 -1.00 -2.34 3.39
N ILE A 194 -0.79 -1.18 4.01
CA ILE A 194 -0.22 0.00 3.36
C ILE A 194 1.23 -0.28 2.92
N LYS A 195 2.04 -0.90 3.78
CA LYS A 195 3.43 -1.21 3.47
C LYS A 195 3.53 -2.17 2.30
N ASP A 196 2.72 -3.21 2.26
CA ASP A 196 2.68 -4.14 1.13
C ASP A 196 2.23 -3.45 -0.16
N LYS A 197 1.17 -2.63 -0.11
CA LYS A 197 0.69 -1.87 -1.27
C LYS A 197 1.74 -0.90 -1.82
N LEU A 198 2.47 -0.23 -0.94
CA LEU A 198 3.54 0.70 -1.33
C LEU A 198 4.82 -0.03 -1.82
N TYR A 199 5.05 -1.26 -1.36
CA TYR A 199 6.17 -2.10 -1.78
C TYR A 199 6.02 -2.53 -3.24
N PHE A 200 4.84 -3.03 -3.63
CA PHE A 200 4.54 -3.39 -5.00
C PHE A 200 4.21 -2.13 -5.80
N LYS A 201 5.23 -1.51 -6.43
CA LYS A 201 5.05 -0.47 -7.45
C LYS A 201 4.33 -1.03 -8.69
N ARG A 202 3.06 -1.42 -8.56
CA ARG A 202 2.24 -1.78 -9.71
C ARG A 202 1.74 -0.51 -10.38
N ASP A 203 1.38 -0.63 -11.66
CA ASP A 203 0.78 0.48 -12.38
C ASP A 203 -0.52 0.91 -11.67
N VAL A 204 -0.87 2.20 -11.76
CA VAL A 204 -2.04 2.81 -11.06
C VAL A 204 -3.37 2.09 -11.38
N TYR A 205 -3.37 1.25 -12.41
CA TYR A 205 -4.47 0.43 -12.92
C TYR A 205 -4.53 -1.01 -12.37
N ASP A 206 -3.46 -1.52 -11.75
CA ASP A 206 -3.37 -2.86 -11.14
C ASP A 206 -3.71 -2.87 -9.64
N PHE A 207 -3.90 -1.69 -9.07
CA PHE A 207 -4.47 -1.53 -7.74
C PHE A 207 -5.97 -1.81 -7.84
N GLU A 208 -6.45 -2.75 -7.03
CA GLU A 208 -7.82 -3.30 -7.01
C GLU A 208 -8.85 -2.29 -6.51
N LYS A 209 -8.75 -1.01 -6.90
CA LYS A 209 -9.66 0.09 -6.54
C LYS A 209 -10.17 0.00 -5.10
N ASP A 210 -9.34 -0.41 -4.14
CA ASP A 210 -9.80 -0.59 -2.77
C ASP A 210 -9.59 0.66 -1.93
N TYR A 211 -10.07 0.58 -0.70
CA TYR A 211 -10.11 1.69 0.22
C TYR A 211 -8.72 2.27 0.55
N TYR A 212 -7.70 1.44 0.78
CA TYR A 212 -6.34 1.92 1.09
C TYR A 212 -5.65 2.52 -0.13
N ASP A 213 -5.96 2.07 -1.35
CA ASP A 213 -5.44 2.69 -2.57
C ASP A 213 -5.90 4.14 -2.70
N THR A 214 -7.14 4.42 -2.27
CA THR A 214 -7.68 5.78 -2.23
C THR A 214 -6.92 6.62 -1.21
N LEU A 215 -6.73 6.13 0.02
CA LEU A 215 -5.99 6.83 1.07
C LEU A 215 -4.53 7.12 0.66
N ILE A 216 -3.84 6.15 0.07
CA ILE A 216 -2.47 6.31 -0.45
C ILE A 216 -2.45 7.40 -1.53
N LYS A 217 -3.39 7.37 -2.48
CA LYS A 217 -3.51 8.39 -3.54
C LYS A 217 -3.83 9.77 -2.97
N GLU A 218 -4.65 9.88 -1.94
CA GLU A 218 -4.96 11.15 -1.29
C GLU A 218 -3.77 11.72 -0.52
N THR A 219 -2.98 10.85 0.13
CA THR A 219 -1.77 11.22 0.87
C THR A 219 -0.70 11.82 -0.05
N PHE A 220 -0.42 11.18 -1.19
CA PHE A 220 0.68 11.59 -2.08
C PHE A 220 0.24 12.39 -3.32
N GLY A 221 -1.03 12.36 -3.68
CA GLY A 221 -1.54 12.91 -4.94
C GLY A 221 -1.87 14.40 -4.90
N ARG A 222 -2.21 14.94 -6.07
CA ARG A 222 -2.79 16.30 -6.22
C ARG A 222 -4.12 16.47 -5.48
N ASN A 223 -4.75 15.36 -5.08
CA ASN A 223 -6.00 15.31 -4.30
C ASN A 223 -5.83 15.77 -2.84
N SER A 224 -4.60 15.90 -2.34
CA SER A 224 -4.31 16.53 -1.04
C SER A 224 -4.74 18.00 -0.96
N GLN A 225 -5.04 18.64 -2.10
CA GLN A 225 -5.51 20.04 -2.20
C GLN A 225 -7.00 20.16 -2.54
N ARG A 226 -7.79 19.09 -2.38
CA ARG A 226 -9.23 19.15 -2.67
C ARG A 226 -9.94 20.14 -1.75
N LYS A 227 -10.79 20.95 -2.35
CA LYS A 227 -11.65 21.90 -1.62
C LYS A 227 -12.87 21.20 -1.03
N ALA A 228 -13.47 21.77 0.00
CA ALA A 228 -14.65 21.25 0.69
C ALA A 228 -15.78 20.84 -0.28
N LEU A 229 -16.07 21.68 -1.29
CA LEU A 229 -17.06 21.37 -2.33
C LEU A 229 -16.71 20.14 -3.16
N GLN A 230 -15.43 19.89 -3.44
CA GLN A 230 -14.99 18.72 -4.20
C GLN A 230 -15.06 17.43 -3.37
N ILE A 231 -14.81 17.55 -2.06
CA ILE A 231 -15.02 16.47 -1.11
C ILE A 231 -16.51 16.13 -1.09
N TYR A 232 -17.37 17.12 -0.87
CA TYR A 232 -18.83 16.96 -0.91
C TYR A 232 -19.36 16.40 -2.24
N TYR A 233 -18.78 16.80 -3.37
CA TYR A 233 -19.17 16.28 -4.67
C TYR A 233 -18.90 14.78 -4.81
N THR A 234 -17.69 14.35 -4.42
CA THR A 234 -17.32 12.93 -4.36
C THR A 234 -18.32 12.17 -3.50
N ASP A 235 -18.64 12.79 -2.38
CA ASP A 235 -19.51 12.27 -1.37
C ASP A 235 -20.96 12.08 -1.84
N ILE A 236 -21.55 13.00 -2.60
CA ILE A 236 -22.90 12.82 -3.15
C ILE A 236 -22.90 11.77 -4.26
N LEU A 237 -21.86 11.73 -5.11
CA LEU A 237 -21.79 10.74 -6.19
C LEU A 237 -21.86 9.31 -5.66
N HIS A 238 -21.40 9.06 -4.42
CA HIS A 238 -21.56 7.77 -3.75
C HIS A 238 -22.98 7.52 -3.21
N ASP A 239 -23.66 8.56 -2.75
CA ASP A 239 -24.97 8.45 -2.10
C ASP A 239 -26.11 8.38 -3.13
N THR A 240 -25.87 8.75 -4.39
CA THR A 240 -26.89 8.79 -5.45
C THR A 240 -26.51 7.90 -6.62
N GLU A 241 -27.39 6.97 -6.99
CA GLU A 241 -27.25 6.11 -8.19
C GLU A 241 -27.41 6.87 -9.52
N THR A 242 -27.59 8.19 -9.48
CA THR A 242 -27.84 9.01 -10.68
C THR A 242 -26.54 9.55 -11.28
N ASP A 243 -26.20 9.08 -12.48
CA ASP A 243 -25.05 9.53 -13.29
C ASP A 243 -25.12 11.01 -13.77
N ASN A 244 -26.23 11.71 -13.52
CA ASN A 244 -26.52 13.04 -14.08
C ASN A 244 -26.36 14.21 -13.07
N LEU A 245 -25.38 14.13 -12.17
CA LEU A 245 -25.03 15.24 -11.28
C LEU A 245 -24.07 16.22 -11.96
N TYR A 246 -24.60 17.32 -12.49
CA TYR A 246 -23.77 18.42 -12.99
C TYR A 246 -23.26 19.32 -11.84
N TYR A 247 -22.03 19.83 -11.98
CA TYR A 247 -21.31 20.57 -10.94
C TYR A 247 -22.09 21.74 -10.32
N ALA A 248 -22.83 22.50 -11.14
CA ALA A 248 -23.63 23.63 -10.66
C ALA A 248 -24.79 23.21 -9.72
N LYS A 249 -25.36 22.01 -9.89
CA LYS A 249 -26.37 21.46 -8.98
C LYS A 249 -25.75 21.13 -7.62
N VAL A 250 -24.58 20.51 -7.65
CA VAL A 250 -23.82 20.13 -6.45
C VAL A 250 -23.38 21.35 -5.66
N GLU A 251 -22.95 22.41 -6.34
CA GLU A 251 -22.60 23.67 -5.71
C GLU A 251 -23.79 24.31 -4.98
N LYS A 252 -24.98 24.31 -5.61
CA LYS A 252 -26.22 24.74 -4.95
C LYS A 252 -26.53 23.88 -3.73
N MET A 253 -26.44 22.55 -3.85
CA MET A 253 -26.65 21.62 -2.74
C MET A 253 -25.68 21.87 -1.58
N PHE A 254 -24.39 22.08 -1.88
CA PHE A 254 -23.36 22.38 -0.88
C PHE A 254 -23.63 23.68 -0.15
N ASN A 255 -24.05 24.71 -0.89
CA ASN A 255 -24.37 26.00 -0.31
C ASN A 255 -25.64 25.97 0.55
N SER A 256 -26.57 25.06 0.24
CA SER A 256 -27.78 24.79 1.04
C SER A 256 -27.56 23.83 2.22
N LEU A 257 -26.35 23.29 2.42
CA LEU A 257 -26.09 22.40 3.56
C LEU A 257 -26.30 23.12 4.90
N PRO A 258 -26.83 22.42 5.91
CA PRO A 258 -26.82 22.91 7.28
C PRO A 258 -25.39 23.30 7.73
N PRO A 259 -25.23 24.35 8.56
CA PRO A 259 -23.91 24.84 8.98
C PRO A 259 -22.98 23.74 9.51
N TYR A 260 -23.50 22.83 10.35
CA TYR A 260 -22.71 21.72 10.91
C TYR A 260 -22.18 20.76 9.84
N LYS A 261 -22.99 20.41 8.82
CA LYS A 261 -22.54 19.55 7.71
C LYS A 261 -21.52 20.27 6.84
N LYS A 262 -21.74 21.56 6.57
CA LYS A 262 -20.80 22.37 5.79
C LYS A 262 -19.46 22.52 6.51
N GLN A 263 -19.48 22.74 7.82
CA GLN A 263 -18.29 22.87 8.66
C GLN A 263 -17.46 21.58 8.66
N TYR A 264 -18.10 20.41 8.69
CA TYR A 264 -17.42 19.12 8.56
C TYR A 264 -16.53 19.04 7.30
N TYR A 265 -17.03 19.44 6.12
CA TYR A 265 -16.25 19.42 4.88
C TYR A 265 -15.13 20.45 4.86
N VAL A 266 -15.36 21.64 5.43
CA VAL A 266 -14.36 22.71 5.54
C VAL A 266 -13.22 22.28 6.48
N GLU A 267 -13.56 21.67 7.61
CA GLU A 267 -12.58 21.15 8.56
C GLU A 267 -11.74 20.03 7.94
N LYS A 268 -12.36 19.14 7.16
CA LYS A 268 -11.67 18.08 6.41
C LYS A 268 -10.73 18.65 5.35
N GLU A 269 -11.13 19.71 4.63
CA GLU A 269 -10.23 20.45 3.73
C GLU A 269 -9.03 21.04 4.48
N ARG A 270 -9.27 21.73 5.61
CA ARG A 270 -8.20 22.34 6.43
C ARG A 270 -7.17 21.30 6.85
N LYS A 271 -7.62 20.19 7.42
CA LYS A 271 -6.77 19.07 7.85
C LYS A 271 -5.94 18.49 6.69
N ARG A 272 -6.54 18.32 5.51
CA ARG A 272 -5.81 17.88 4.29
C ARG A 272 -4.69 18.84 3.91
N GLN A 273 -4.97 20.14 3.93
CA GLN A 273 -3.98 21.16 3.59
C GLN A 273 -2.84 21.20 4.60
N GLU A 274 -3.13 21.06 5.90
CA GLU A 274 -2.12 20.99 6.95
C GLU A 274 -1.25 19.76 6.81
N HIS A 275 -1.86 18.59 6.62
CA HIS A 275 -1.12 17.36 6.36
C HIS A 275 -0.22 17.50 5.12
N ALA A 276 -0.75 18.03 4.01
CA ALA A 276 0.02 18.25 2.79
C ALA A 276 1.22 19.18 3.00
N LYS A 277 1.07 20.22 3.83
CA LYS A 277 2.17 21.10 4.23
C LYS A 277 3.22 20.34 5.04
N LYS A 278 2.81 19.61 6.09
CA LYS A 278 3.72 18.78 6.91
C LYS A 278 4.50 17.77 6.07
N THR A 279 3.79 17.05 5.20
CA THR A 279 4.32 16.07 4.27
C THR A 279 5.35 16.66 3.31
N ARG A 280 5.09 17.84 2.73
CA ARG A 280 6.06 18.52 1.83
C ARG A 280 7.33 18.98 2.56
N LEU A 281 7.22 19.27 3.85
CA LEU A 281 8.36 19.70 4.68
C LEU A 281 9.21 18.52 5.16
N ARG A 282 8.66 17.29 5.20
CA ARG A 282 9.42 16.07 5.51
C ARG A 282 10.38 15.72 4.35
N SER A 283 11.59 16.28 4.39
CA SER A 283 12.67 15.97 3.46
C SER A 283 13.38 14.67 3.88
N TYR A 284 12.88 13.51 3.47
CA TYR A 284 13.56 12.23 3.72
C TYR A 284 14.60 11.86 2.64
N LYS A 285 14.62 12.55 1.49
CA LYS A 285 15.65 12.30 0.49
C LYS A 285 17.00 12.72 1.05
N GLN A 286 17.83 11.75 1.46
CA GLN A 286 19.26 11.96 1.60
C GLN A 286 19.73 12.66 0.34
N LYS A 287 20.19 13.89 0.49
CA LYS A 287 20.63 14.69 -0.63
C LYS A 287 21.89 14.03 -1.16
N THR A 288 21.88 13.64 -2.43
CA THR A 288 23.09 13.13 -3.08
C THR A 288 24.21 14.16 -2.92
N PRO A 289 25.50 13.76 -2.97
CA PRO A 289 26.61 14.71 -2.91
C PRO A 289 26.41 15.88 -3.89
N TYR A 290 25.99 15.58 -5.11
CA TYR A 290 25.62 16.59 -6.10
C TYR A 290 24.47 17.50 -5.65
N LEU A 291 23.41 16.97 -5.03
CA LEU A 291 22.29 17.80 -4.57
C LEU A 291 22.68 18.70 -3.38
N LYS A 292 23.59 18.25 -2.50
CA LYS A 292 24.15 19.09 -1.43
C LYS A 292 24.98 20.22 -2.03
N PHE A 293 25.88 19.89 -2.96
CA PHE A 293 26.65 20.86 -3.73
C PHE A 293 25.74 21.86 -4.44
N LEU A 294 24.74 21.39 -5.19
CA LEU A 294 23.80 22.24 -5.92
C LEU A 294 23.09 23.22 -4.98
N ILE A 295 22.70 22.79 -3.78
CA ILE A 295 22.05 23.68 -2.81
C ILE A 295 23.04 24.74 -2.31
N GLN A 296 24.28 24.36 -1.98
CA GLN A 296 25.30 25.32 -1.54
C GLN A 296 25.67 26.30 -2.65
N PHE A 297 25.93 25.78 -3.85
CA PHE A 297 26.20 26.54 -5.06
C PHE A 297 25.05 27.50 -5.39
N SER A 298 23.80 27.07 -5.25
CA SER A 298 22.63 27.93 -5.51
C SER A 298 22.50 29.12 -4.57
N LYS A 299 23.15 29.10 -3.40
CA LYS A 299 23.14 30.23 -2.45
C LYS A 299 24.15 31.31 -2.83
N THR A 300 25.22 30.94 -3.53
CA THR A 300 26.34 31.83 -3.85
C THR A 300 26.39 32.21 -5.33
N TYR A 301 25.87 31.36 -6.21
CA TYR A 301 25.90 31.57 -7.65
C TYR A 301 24.76 32.46 -8.14
N ASN A 302 25.12 33.52 -8.85
CA ASN A 302 24.20 34.37 -9.60
C ASN A 302 24.44 34.18 -11.10
N PRO A 303 23.44 33.65 -11.86
CA PRO A 303 23.56 33.49 -13.30
C PRO A 303 23.82 34.82 -14.01
N THR A 304 24.64 34.80 -15.06
CA THR A 304 24.87 35.99 -15.89
C THR A 304 23.68 36.27 -16.80
N TYR A 305 23.61 37.49 -17.35
CA TYR A 305 22.56 37.87 -18.28
C TYR A 305 22.50 36.96 -19.52
N GLU A 306 23.66 36.53 -20.02
CA GLU A 306 23.80 35.60 -21.15
C GLU A 306 23.23 34.22 -20.81
N GLU A 307 23.45 33.72 -19.60
CA GLU A 307 22.92 32.45 -19.15
C GLU A 307 21.41 32.47 -18.96
N LEU A 308 20.84 33.60 -18.56
CA LEU A 308 19.40 33.77 -18.45
C LEU A 308 18.72 33.84 -19.82
N ASN A 309 19.36 34.53 -20.79
CA ASN A 309 18.85 34.67 -22.16
C ASN A 309 19.00 33.41 -23.01
N ALA A 310 19.77 32.41 -22.55
CA ALA A 310 19.92 31.13 -23.22
C ALA A 310 18.70 30.20 -23.10
N PHE A 311 17.63 30.65 -22.44
CA PHE A 311 16.40 29.89 -22.23
C PHE A 311 15.19 30.57 -22.88
N ASP A 312 14.24 29.75 -23.30
CA ASP A 312 13.07 30.17 -24.06
C ASP A 312 12.18 31.16 -23.28
N ALA A 313 11.71 32.22 -23.93
CA ALA A 313 10.99 33.35 -23.31
C ALA A 313 9.64 32.97 -22.69
N ASN A 314 9.15 31.76 -22.96
CA ASN A 314 7.88 31.24 -22.42
C ASN A 314 7.99 30.64 -21.01
N VAL A 315 9.18 30.67 -20.39
CA VAL A 315 9.41 30.14 -19.04
C VAL A 315 9.47 31.29 -18.03
N SER A 316 8.78 31.18 -16.90
CA SER A 316 8.84 32.23 -15.86
C SER A 316 10.27 32.50 -15.40
N ASP A 317 10.64 33.76 -15.15
CA ASP A 317 11.99 34.19 -14.72
C ASP A 317 12.58 33.37 -13.57
N ASN A 318 11.75 32.99 -12.60
CA ASN A 318 12.19 32.20 -11.45
C ASN A 318 12.61 30.77 -11.84
N ASN A 319 11.99 30.20 -12.87
CA ASN A 319 12.35 28.90 -13.42
C ASN A 319 13.58 29.01 -14.34
N ILE A 320 13.70 30.08 -15.12
CA ILE A 320 14.90 30.38 -15.93
C ILE A 320 16.13 30.44 -15.01
N ARG A 321 16.05 31.20 -13.91
CA ARG A 321 17.15 31.33 -12.94
C ARG A 321 17.52 29.97 -12.32
N LYS A 322 16.54 29.15 -11.92
CA LYS A 322 16.79 27.80 -11.37
C LYS A 322 17.46 26.88 -12.38
N LEU A 323 17.04 26.93 -13.65
CA LEU A 323 17.63 26.13 -14.73
C LEU A 323 19.07 26.56 -15.02
N ALA A 324 19.34 27.87 -15.05
CA ALA A 324 20.69 28.42 -15.24
C ALA A 324 21.62 27.97 -14.10
N ILE A 325 21.20 28.13 -12.84
CA ILE A 325 21.94 27.66 -11.66
C ILE A 325 22.21 26.15 -11.76
N SER A 326 21.21 25.34 -12.14
CA SER A 326 21.38 23.89 -12.25
C SER A 326 22.36 23.49 -13.36
N LYS A 327 22.35 24.18 -14.52
CA LYS A 327 23.31 23.93 -15.60
C LYS A 327 24.73 24.31 -15.18
N ALA A 328 24.91 25.48 -14.57
CA ALA A 328 26.21 25.94 -14.08
C ALA A 328 26.76 24.99 -13.01
N ALA A 329 25.94 24.60 -12.03
CA ALA A 329 26.30 23.60 -11.04
C ALA A 329 26.67 22.25 -11.68
N GLY A 330 25.97 21.83 -12.73
CA GLY A 330 26.31 20.60 -13.47
C GLY A 330 27.68 20.65 -14.13
N ARG A 331 28.12 21.81 -14.62
CA ARG A 331 29.47 22.01 -15.17
C ARG A 331 30.52 22.02 -14.07
N GLU A 332 30.29 22.81 -13.02
CA GLU A 332 31.23 22.90 -11.90
C GLU A 332 31.43 21.57 -11.19
N TRP A 333 30.34 20.81 -10.95
CA TRP A 333 30.45 19.50 -10.35
C TRP A 333 31.34 18.51 -11.14
N LYS A 334 31.34 18.61 -12.47
CA LYS A 334 32.21 17.78 -13.32
C LYS A 334 33.67 18.17 -13.22
N ASN A 335 33.95 19.44 -12.92
CA ASN A 335 35.31 19.98 -12.79
C ASN A 335 35.91 19.75 -11.40
N LEU A 336 35.11 19.42 -10.39
CA LEU A 336 35.60 19.08 -9.05
C LEU A 336 36.41 17.77 -9.05
N THR A 337 37.49 17.73 -8.27
CA THR A 337 38.25 16.51 -8.00
C THR A 337 37.46 15.56 -7.09
N GLU A 338 37.86 14.29 -7.03
CA GLU A 338 37.19 13.31 -6.15
C GLU A 338 37.36 13.68 -4.66
N GLU A 339 38.48 14.28 -4.27
CA GLU A 339 38.71 14.81 -2.91
C GLU A 339 37.77 15.97 -2.59
N GLN A 340 37.48 16.84 -3.54
CA GLN A 340 36.53 17.94 -3.38
C GLN A 340 35.08 17.41 -3.33
N LYS A 341 34.76 16.37 -4.11
CA LYS A 341 33.44 15.72 -4.05
C LYS A 341 33.20 15.01 -2.72
N LYS A 342 34.24 14.42 -2.12
CA LYS A 342 34.19 13.82 -0.78
C LYS A 342 33.71 14.77 0.31
N GLN A 343 33.95 16.08 0.18
CA GLN A 343 33.43 17.09 1.13
C GLN A 343 31.89 17.14 1.16
N TYR A 344 31.23 16.68 0.10
CA TYR A 344 29.78 16.60 -0.01
C TYR A 344 29.25 15.19 0.29
N GLU A 345 30.12 14.20 0.41
CA GLU A 345 29.77 12.88 0.95
C GLU A 345 29.52 13.04 2.46
N SER A 346 28.44 12.44 2.94
CA SER A 346 28.25 12.30 4.39
C SER A 346 28.98 11.04 4.82
N ASP A 347 29.71 11.10 5.94
CA ASP A 347 30.14 9.88 6.62
C ASP A 347 28.90 9.01 6.87
N GLY A 348 28.89 7.80 6.32
CA GLY A 348 27.75 6.89 6.41
C GLY A 348 26.59 7.16 5.45
N THR A 349 26.82 7.80 4.30
CA THR A 349 25.76 7.93 3.27
C THR A 349 25.27 6.55 2.86
N LEU A 350 24.09 6.17 3.33
CA LEU A 350 23.42 4.94 2.91
C LEU A 350 23.19 5.04 1.41
N SER A 351 23.83 4.15 0.64
CA SER A 351 23.61 4.14 -0.80
C SER A 351 22.11 3.93 -1.07
N SER A 352 21.55 4.78 -1.94
CA SER A 352 20.13 4.73 -2.32
C SER A 352 19.70 3.37 -2.91
N ASN A 353 20.67 2.55 -3.31
CA ASN A 353 20.45 1.21 -3.83
C ASN A 353 20.37 0.12 -2.74
N THR A 354 20.76 0.43 -1.50
CA THR A 354 20.70 -0.53 -0.38
C THR A 354 19.27 -0.90 0.00
N ARG A 355 19.08 -2.12 0.50
CA ARG A 355 17.77 -2.56 1.02
C ARG A 355 17.35 -1.70 2.21
N LEU A 356 18.27 -1.40 3.13
CA LEU A 356 17.98 -0.53 4.28
C LEU A 356 17.44 0.84 3.83
N TYR A 357 18.05 1.51 2.86
CA TYR A 357 17.54 2.80 2.37
C TYR A 357 16.13 2.67 1.78
N LYS A 358 15.89 1.62 0.97
CA LYS A 358 14.58 1.38 0.35
C LYS A 358 13.51 1.10 1.40
N GLU A 359 13.82 0.30 2.42
CA GLU A 359 12.93 0.03 3.54
C GLU A 359 12.65 1.29 4.35
N MET A 360 13.66 2.09 4.68
CA MET A 360 13.42 3.34 5.41
C MET A 360 12.53 4.32 4.61
N ILE A 361 12.72 4.42 3.29
CA ILE A 361 11.85 5.23 2.42
C ILE A 361 10.41 4.70 2.44
N LEU A 362 10.27 3.37 2.47
CA LEU A 362 8.97 2.71 2.51
C LEU A 362 8.29 2.95 3.86
N ASP A 363 8.98 2.75 4.97
CA ASP A 363 8.51 3.04 6.33
C ASP A 363 8.05 4.50 6.43
N TRP A 364 8.88 5.44 5.98
CA TRP A 364 8.51 6.85 5.93
C TRP A 364 7.21 7.12 5.16
N LYS A 365 7.01 6.47 4.00
CA LYS A 365 5.76 6.60 3.25
C LYS A 365 4.58 5.98 3.98
N VAL A 366 4.75 4.84 4.63
CA VAL A 366 3.72 4.20 5.46
C VAL A 366 3.31 5.16 6.58
N GLU A 367 4.27 5.76 7.28
CA GLU A 367 3.98 6.73 8.33
C GLU A 367 3.16 7.91 7.83
N MET A 368 3.44 8.41 6.63
CA MET A 368 2.68 9.52 6.06
C MET A 368 1.23 9.15 5.78
N VAL A 369 0.99 7.95 5.25
CA VAL A 369 -0.38 7.48 4.99
C VAL A 369 -1.09 7.20 6.31
N MET A 370 -0.40 6.63 7.29
CA MET A 370 -0.96 6.43 8.64
C MET A 370 -1.30 7.76 9.30
N ASP A 371 -0.40 8.74 9.29
CA ASP A 371 -0.69 10.10 9.75
C ASP A 371 -1.91 10.69 9.03
N TYR A 372 -2.02 10.50 7.71
CA TYR A 372 -3.18 10.95 6.95
C TYR A 372 -4.49 10.30 7.43
N ILE A 373 -4.50 8.99 7.61
CA ILE A 373 -5.68 8.24 8.08
C ILE A 373 -6.15 8.75 9.45
N TYR A 374 -5.22 8.97 10.38
CA TYR A 374 -5.57 9.38 11.74
C TYR A 374 -5.86 10.89 11.85
N GLU A 375 -5.16 11.75 11.11
CA GLU A 375 -5.35 13.21 11.16
C GLU A 375 -6.57 13.68 10.35
N VAL A 376 -6.74 13.14 9.14
CA VAL A 376 -7.71 13.60 8.14
C VAL A 376 -8.89 12.65 8.02
N GLY A 377 -8.59 11.36 8.08
CA GLY A 377 -9.51 10.30 7.77
C GLY A 377 -10.67 10.12 8.74
N GLY A 378 -10.39 10.26 10.03
CA GLY A 378 -11.37 9.97 11.08
C GLY A 378 -11.50 8.45 11.28
N VAL A 379 -10.86 7.96 12.35
CA VAL A 379 -10.94 6.55 12.72
C VAL A 379 -12.16 6.31 13.60
N SER A 380 -12.98 5.30 13.28
CA SER A 380 -14.09 4.88 14.13
C SER A 380 -13.58 4.20 15.39
N GLY A 381 -14.26 4.39 16.52
CA GLY A 381 -13.97 3.65 17.75
C GLY A 381 -12.67 4.04 18.47
N LEU A 382 -11.89 5.00 17.96
CA LEU A 382 -10.68 5.47 18.64
C LEU A 382 -10.87 6.85 19.25
N GLN A 383 -10.33 7.01 20.46
CA GLN A 383 -10.29 8.31 21.13
C GLN A 383 -9.42 9.30 20.34
N SER A 384 -9.73 10.59 20.43
CA SER A 384 -8.95 11.66 19.80
C SER A 384 -7.49 11.74 20.28
N SER A 385 -7.17 11.11 21.42
CA SER A 385 -5.83 11.00 22.00
C SER A 385 -5.05 9.76 21.53
N HIS A 386 -5.64 8.90 20.71
CA HIS A 386 -5.01 7.65 20.28
C HIS A 386 -3.72 7.90 19.48
N ASN A 387 -2.64 7.21 19.85
CA ASN A 387 -1.34 7.30 19.20
C ASN A 387 -1.00 5.99 18.47
N TRP A 388 -1.24 5.99 17.16
CA TRP A 388 -1.04 4.83 16.31
C TRP A 388 0.42 4.33 16.29
N ARG A 389 1.42 5.21 16.52
CA ARG A 389 2.84 4.81 16.56
C ARG A 389 3.15 4.00 17.81
N LYS A 390 2.58 4.41 18.95
CA LYS A 390 2.71 3.66 20.20
C LYS A 390 2.04 2.30 20.06
N ASP A 391 0.84 2.27 19.49
CA ASP A 391 0.13 1.01 19.24
C ASP A 391 0.92 0.10 18.30
N MET A 392 1.42 0.62 17.18
CA MET A 392 2.29 -0.13 16.27
C MET A 392 3.50 -0.71 17.02
N HIS A 393 4.18 0.08 17.84
CA HIS A 393 5.33 -0.41 18.62
C HIS A 393 4.95 -1.54 19.59
N GLU A 394 3.79 -1.42 20.27
CA GLU A 394 3.27 -2.46 21.18
C GLU A 394 2.86 -3.74 20.43
N LYS A 395 2.35 -3.63 19.21
CA LYS A 395 1.88 -4.78 18.41
C LYS A 395 2.98 -5.46 17.61
N THR A 396 4.00 -4.73 17.19
CA THR A 396 5.12 -5.32 16.48
C THR A 396 6.18 -5.87 17.41
N SER A 397 6.16 -5.53 18.71
CA SER A 397 7.13 -6.03 19.70
C SER A 397 8.59 -5.84 19.27
N GLY A 398 8.88 -4.74 18.56
CA GLY A 398 10.21 -4.45 18.00
C GLY A 398 10.52 -5.15 16.67
N TYR A 399 9.66 -6.06 16.20
CA TYR A 399 9.84 -6.71 14.90
C TYR A 399 9.53 -5.77 13.73
N ARG A 400 10.21 -6.02 12.60
CA ARG A 400 10.03 -5.24 11.38
C ARG A 400 9.17 -5.97 10.37
N TYR A 401 8.10 -5.32 9.92
CA TYR A 401 7.26 -5.86 8.85
C TYR A 401 7.93 -5.72 7.48
N LEU A 402 8.17 -6.81 6.78
CA LEU A 402 8.75 -6.88 5.44
C LEU A 402 7.95 -7.84 4.55
N LYS A 403 7.31 -7.32 3.50
CA LYS A 403 6.69 -8.12 2.41
C LYS A 403 5.87 -9.31 2.94
N LYS A 404 4.76 -9.02 3.63
CA LYS A 404 3.86 -10.02 4.22
C LYS A 404 4.42 -10.89 5.36
N MET A 405 5.48 -10.46 6.05
CA MET A 405 5.97 -11.14 7.26
C MET A 405 6.69 -10.19 8.21
N TYR A 406 6.76 -10.54 9.48
CA TYR A 406 7.69 -9.90 10.42
C TYR A 406 9.05 -10.58 10.38
N VAL A 407 10.09 -9.78 10.61
CA VAL A 407 11.46 -10.25 10.82
C VAL A 407 12.05 -9.61 12.06
N ASP A 408 12.97 -10.32 12.70
CA ASP A 408 13.76 -9.83 13.83
C ASP A 408 14.78 -8.77 13.40
N LYS A 409 15.35 -8.93 12.21
CA LYS A 409 16.48 -8.11 11.76
C LYS A 409 16.47 -7.92 10.26
N LEU A 410 17.01 -6.78 9.81
CA LEU A 410 17.18 -6.52 8.40
C LEU A 410 18.60 -6.92 7.97
N VAL A 411 18.69 -7.96 7.14
CA VAL A 411 19.94 -8.36 6.50
C VAL A 411 20.04 -7.72 5.11
N TYR A 412 21.14 -7.02 4.85
CA TYR A 412 21.40 -6.35 3.58
C TYR A 412 22.88 -6.30 3.21
N LEU A 413 23.18 -5.93 1.96
CA LEU A 413 24.54 -5.75 1.48
C LEU A 413 24.95 -4.29 1.48
N GLN A 414 26.13 -4.01 2.02
CA GLN A 414 26.78 -2.70 1.97
C GLN A 414 28.23 -2.89 1.56
N ASN A 415 28.61 -2.29 0.42
CA ASN A 415 29.97 -2.39 -0.14
C ASN A 415 30.49 -3.84 -0.27
N GLY A 416 29.60 -4.79 -0.59
CA GLY A 416 29.94 -6.21 -0.74
C GLY A 416 29.91 -7.04 0.55
N ASN A 417 29.75 -6.42 1.71
CA ASN A 417 29.67 -7.08 3.01
C ASN A 417 28.22 -7.28 3.44
N VAL A 418 27.95 -8.38 4.14
CA VAL A 418 26.67 -8.63 4.81
C VAL A 418 26.60 -7.77 6.07
N VAL A 419 25.55 -6.98 6.18
CA VAL A 419 25.26 -6.15 7.34
C VAL A 419 23.91 -6.57 7.90
N VAL A 420 23.88 -6.71 9.22
CA VAL A 420 22.66 -6.97 9.99
C VAL A 420 22.31 -5.69 10.74
N SER A 421 21.18 -5.09 10.38
CA SER A 421 20.61 -3.99 11.15
C SER A 421 19.99 -4.57 12.42
N LYS A 422 20.46 -4.09 13.57
CA LYS A 422 19.79 -4.24 14.87
C LYS A 422 19.09 -2.91 15.13
N ASP A 423 17.80 -2.96 15.48
CA ASP A 423 17.03 -1.77 15.83
C ASP A 423 17.36 -1.29 17.24
#